data_AF-A0A852Z4H0-F1
#
_entry.id   AF-A0A852Z4H0-F1
#
_cell.length_a   1.000
_cell.length_b   1.000
_cell.length_c   1.000
_cell.angle_alpha   90.00
_cell.angle_beta   90.00
_cell.angle_gamma   90.00
#
_symmetry.space_group_name_H-M   'P 1'
#
loop_
_entity.id
_entity.type
_entity.pdbx_description
1 polymer ?
#
loop_
_entity_poly.entity_id
_entity_poly.type
_entity_poly.pdbx_seq_one_letter_code
_entity_poly.pdbx_strand_id
1 'polypeptide(L)'
;MPTTAPDDTVNDARDATPADHLVDEQAPTVHAAGTVLWRAAREGDPEVAVVHRPRYGDWSLPKGKLDPGETPAHAAAREVSEETGLDSVLSRHLRRISYTVPTSDGGRARKFVHYFAARARPGEFVANEEVDRMHWVPVTQAHEWLTYTDDNSVLDSFRSLPPSLSTVLLVRHARAGKRADFEEDDSLRPLSGQGWVQQHALHSLLSLFGPERVHSAPRVRCEQTVASVAEELGERVESEPALSEETYRADPEAGRQRLLRIASAGETAVVCSQGGVIPDLIGRLAKSAGVDLGEVNSRKASVWVLSFLPGTHEGNGTGPTPRLVAADYFPEPAPEAA
;
A
#
# COMPACT_ATOMS: atom_id res chain seq x y z
N MET A 1 -20.12 2.84 29.41
CA MET A 1 -20.84 4.13 29.36
C MET A 1 -21.24 4.32 27.91
N PRO A 2 -22.53 4.39 27.57
CA PRO A 2 -22.94 4.52 26.18
C PRO A 2 -22.60 5.93 25.72
N THR A 3 -21.61 6.05 24.85
CA THR A 3 -21.34 7.27 24.07
C THR A 3 -22.52 7.49 23.14
N THR A 4 -23.36 8.47 23.48
CA THR A 4 -24.42 8.99 22.63
C THR A 4 -23.83 9.54 21.33
N ALA A 5 -24.59 9.45 20.24
CA ALA A 5 -24.25 10.05 18.95
C ALA A 5 -23.81 11.53 19.12
N PRO A 6 -22.80 12.01 18.37
CA PRO A 6 -22.48 13.42 18.35
C PRO A 6 -23.66 14.22 17.76
N ASP A 7 -23.91 15.38 18.36
CA ASP A 7 -25.09 16.25 18.16
C ASP A 7 -25.45 16.43 16.67
N ASP A 8 -26.71 16.08 16.34
CA ASP A 8 -27.28 16.06 14.99
C ASP A 8 -27.52 17.48 14.48
N THR A 9 -26.55 18.03 13.77
CA THR A 9 -26.84 18.99 12.69
C THR A 9 -26.44 18.38 11.35
N VAL A 10 -27.15 17.31 10.99
CA VAL A 10 -27.08 16.71 9.65
C VAL A 10 -27.66 17.72 8.67
N ASN A 11 -26.80 18.28 7.82
CA ASN A 11 -27.26 19.11 6.71
C ASN A 11 -27.73 18.15 5.60
N ASP A 12 -29.01 18.25 5.26
CA ASP A 12 -29.72 17.38 4.32
C ASP A 12 -29.23 17.63 2.89
N ALA A 13 -28.07 17.06 2.55
CA ALA A 13 -27.49 17.08 1.22
C ALA A 13 -28.20 16.05 0.33
N ARG A 14 -29.34 16.51 -0.19
CA ARG A 14 -30.17 15.96 -1.26
C ARG A 14 -29.53 14.86 -2.13
N ASP A 15 -30.24 13.74 -2.16
CA ASP A 15 -30.24 12.70 -3.18
C ASP A 15 -29.85 13.21 -4.58
N ALA A 16 -28.75 12.67 -5.13
CA ALA A 16 -28.45 12.80 -6.54
C ALA A 16 -29.28 11.75 -7.32
N THR A 17 -30.30 12.21 -8.03
CA THR A 17 -31.15 11.40 -8.93
C THR A 17 -30.36 10.66 -10.02
N PRO A 18 -30.83 9.48 -10.48
CA PRO A 18 -30.11 8.59 -11.40
C PRO A 18 -30.21 9.02 -12.88
N ALA A 19 -29.72 10.22 -13.20
CA ALA A 19 -29.73 10.76 -14.55
C ALA A 19 -28.44 11.52 -14.89
N ASP A 20 -27.28 10.88 -14.77
CA ASP A 20 -26.00 11.48 -15.23
C ASP A 20 -24.97 10.43 -15.69
N HIS A 21 -25.42 9.47 -16.50
CA HIS A 21 -24.55 8.46 -17.14
C HIS A 21 -24.15 8.87 -18.58
N LEU A 22 -23.79 10.13 -18.79
CA LEU A 22 -23.00 10.54 -19.94
C LEU A 22 -21.60 10.85 -19.44
N VAL A 23 -20.70 9.90 -19.66
CA VAL A 23 -19.29 10.01 -19.29
C VAL A 23 -18.66 11.05 -20.23
N ASP A 24 -18.41 12.26 -19.71
CA ASP A 24 -17.57 13.23 -20.41
C ASP A 24 -16.10 12.82 -20.24
N GLU A 25 -15.56 12.14 -21.24
CA GLU A 25 -14.16 11.69 -21.29
C GLU A 25 -13.14 12.87 -21.30
N GLN A 26 -13.59 14.12 -21.42
CA GLN A 26 -12.75 15.32 -21.42
C GLN A 26 -12.72 16.08 -20.10
N ALA A 27 -13.51 15.66 -19.09
CA ALA A 27 -13.53 16.34 -17.80
C ALA A 27 -12.17 16.24 -17.08
N PRO A 28 -11.66 17.34 -16.49
CA PRO A 28 -10.38 17.32 -15.76
C PRO A 28 -10.41 16.29 -14.62
N THR A 29 -9.27 15.64 -14.37
CA THR A 29 -9.15 14.60 -13.33
C THR A 29 -8.43 15.13 -12.09
N VAL A 30 -8.97 14.83 -10.91
CA VAL A 30 -8.33 15.10 -9.62
C VAL A 30 -7.93 13.77 -8.99
N HIS A 31 -6.66 13.61 -8.67
CA HIS A 31 -6.16 12.43 -7.95
C HIS A 31 -6.03 12.73 -6.46
N ALA A 32 -6.44 11.78 -5.65
CA ALA A 32 -6.40 11.84 -4.19
C ALA A 32 -6.05 10.46 -3.62
N ALA A 33 -5.65 10.45 -2.35
CA ALA A 33 -5.46 9.24 -1.59
C ALA A 33 -5.94 9.43 -0.16
N GLY A 34 -6.25 8.32 0.49
CA GLY A 34 -6.76 8.30 1.86
C GLY A 34 -6.49 6.99 2.54
N THR A 35 -6.93 6.90 3.79
CA THR A 35 -6.73 5.69 4.60
C THR A 35 -7.98 5.26 5.34
N VAL A 36 -8.09 3.95 5.55
CA VAL A 36 -8.75 3.44 6.75
C VAL A 36 -7.65 3.34 7.79
N LEU A 37 -7.47 4.42 8.55
CA LEU A 37 -6.54 4.47 9.68
C LEU A 37 -7.14 3.67 10.83
N TRP A 38 -6.44 2.63 11.28
CA TRP A 38 -6.93 1.71 12.29
C TRP A 38 -5.93 1.51 13.44
N ARG A 39 -6.45 1.09 14.59
CA ARG A 39 -5.65 0.62 15.72
C ARG A 39 -6.24 -0.65 16.29
N ALA A 40 -5.40 -1.45 16.95
CA ALA A 40 -5.90 -2.58 17.73
C ALA A 40 -6.75 -2.06 18.89
N ALA A 41 -7.96 -2.61 19.04
CA ALA A 41 -8.76 -2.37 20.23
C ALA A 41 -8.16 -3.11 21.44
N ARG A 42 -8.48 -2.68 22.66
CA ARG A 42 -8.11 -3.40 23.87
C ARG A 42 -8.75 -4.79 23.93
N GLU A 43 -9.97 -4.90 23.44
CA GLU A 43 -10.74 -6.13 23.27
C GLU A 43 -11.61 -6.02 22.00
N GLY A 44 -11.77 -7.11 21.27
CA GLY A 44 -12.66 -7.18 20.10
C GLY A 44 -12.04 -6.73 18.77
N ASP A 45 -12.91 -6.28 17.87
CA ASP A 45 -12.56 -5.85 16.52
C ASP A 45 -11.73 -4.55 16.51
N PRO A 46 -10.91 -4.30 15.48
CA PRO A 46 -10.15 -3.05 15.36
C PRO A 46 -11.06 -1.81 15.36
N GLU A 47 -10.54 -0.72 15.93
CA GLU A 47 -11.15 0.61 15.81
C GLU A 47 -10.55 1.35 14.62
N VAL A 48 -11.37 2.14 13.94
CA VAL A 48 -10.99 3.01 12.82
C VAL A 48 -11.21 4.47 13.17
N ALA A 49 -10.37 5.34 12.62
CA ALA A 49 -10.53 6.78 12.76
C ALA A 49 -11.59 7.31 11.80
N VAL A 50 -12.54 8.08 12.33
CA VAL A 50 -13.48 8.90 11.55
C VAL A 50 -13.23 10.36 11.93
N VAL A 51 -13.07 11.21 10.91
CA VAL A 51 -12.74 12.63 11.07
C VAL A 51 -13.92 13.52 10.70
N HIS A 52 -14.13 14.59 11.46
CA HIS A 52 -15.13 15.61 11.16
C HIS A 52 -14.46 16.81 10.49
N ARG A 53 -15.06 17.30 9.41
CA ARG A 53 -14.56 18.46 8.67
C ARG A 53 -15.53 19.63 8.80
N PRO A 54 -15.18 20.69 9.56
CA PRO A 54 -16.10 21.79 9.87
C PRO A 54 -16.53 22.58 8.62
N ARG A 55 -15.68 22.62 7.58
CA ARG A 55 -16.00 23.25 6.29
C ARG A 55 -17.24 22.67 5.62
N TYR A 56 -17.48 21.37 5.80
CA TYR A 56 -18.57 20.64 5.16
C TYR A 56 -19.65 20.18 6.15
N GLY A 57 -19.33 20.13 7.44
CA GLY A 57 -20.20 19.54 8.46
C GLY A 57 -20.40 18.04 8.23
N ASP A 58 -19.37 17.35 7.75
CA ASP A 58 -19.42 15.92 7.41
C ASP A 58 -18.44 15.09 8.25
N TRP A 59 -18.71 13.78 8.29
CA TRP A 59 -17.81 12.76 8.81
C TRP A 59 -17.32 11.89 7.67
N SER A 60 -16.00 11.79 7.51
CA SER A 60 -15.38 10.99 6.46
C SER A 60 -14.15 10.23 6.94
N LEU A 61 -13.60 9.39 6.06
CA LEU A 61 -12.25 8.85 6.22
C LEU A 61 -11.20 9.92 5.91
N PRO A 62 -9.99 9.86 6.53
CA PRO A 62 -8.90 10.78 6.20
C PRO A 62 -8.44 10.66 4.75
N LYS A 63 -8.33 11.79 4.04
CA LYS A 63 -7.90 11.84 2.62
C LYS A 63 -7.65 13.27 2.13
N GLY A 64 -6.78 13.37 1.15
CA GLY A 64 -6.66 14.59 0.36
C GLY A 64 -5.98 14.38 -0.98
N LYS A 65 -5.64 15.50 -1.63
CA LYS A 65 -5.22 15.50 -3.03
C LYS A 65 -3.74 15.11 -3.12
N LEU A 66 -3.37 14.47 -4.23
CA LEU A 66 -1.95 14.27 -4.52
C LEU A 66 -1.31 15.61 -4.87
N ASP A 67 -0.11 15.82 -4.34
CA ASP A 67 0.78 16.88 -4.78
C ASP A 67 1.43 16.55 -6.13
N PRO A 68 1.96 17.55 -6.86
CA PRO A 68 2.65 17.32 -8.13
C PRO A 68 3.79 16.31 -7.99
N GLY A 69 3.67 15.19 -8.70
CA GLY A 69 4.67 14.12 -8.71
C GLY A 69 4.53 13.11 -7.56
N GLU A 70 3.65 13.33 -6.60
CA GLU A 70 3.44 12.45 -5.44
C GLU A 70 2.78 11.11 -5.84
N THR A 71 3.13 10.01 -5.17
CA THR A 71 2.40 8.74 -5.37
C THR A 71 1.18 8.68 -4.45
N PRO A 72 0.15 7.87 -4.78
CA PRO A 72 -0.98 7.69 -3.88
C PRO A 72 -0.61 7.17 -2.48
N ALA A 73 0.46 6.39 -2.32
CA ALA A 73 0.90 5.93 -0.99
C ALA A 73 1.51 7.07 -0.16
N HIS A 74 2.37 7.92 -0.77
CA HIS A 74 2.92 9.08 -0.08
C HIS A 74 1.80 10.05 0.34
N ALA A 75 0.87 10.34 -0.58
CA ALA A 75 -0.29 11.16 -0.27
C ALA A 75 -1.13 10.58 0.88
N ALA A 76 -1.41 9.28 0.86
CA ALA A 76 -2.18 8.64 1.93
C ALA A 76 -1.50 8.76 3.31
N ALA A 77 -0.17 8.62 3.37
CA ALA A 77 0.58 8.76 4.62
C ALA A 77 0.67 10.22 5.10
N ARG A 78 0.93 11.15 4.18
CA ARG A 78 0.97 12.60 4.46
C ARG A 78 -0.37 13.10 4.99
N GLU A 79 -1.47 12.76 4.33
CA GLU A 79 -2.81 13.19 4.71
C GLU A 79 -3.22 12.65 6.08
N VAL A 80 -2.77 11.45 6.46
CA VAL A 80 -2.94 10.98 7.84
C VAL A 80 -2.23 11.90 8.84
N SER A 81 -0.97 12.26 8.57
CA SER A 81 -0.23 13.18 9.44
C SER A 81 -0.86 14.57 9.49
N GLU A 82 -1.29 15.12 8.36
CA GLU A 82 -1.86 16.47 8.28
C GLU A 82 -3.23 16.56 8.94
N GLU A 83 -4.14 15.64 8.63
CA GLU A 83 -5.52 15.69 9.15
C GLU A 83 -5.62 15.20 10.59
N THR A 84 -4.74 14.30 11.04
CA THR A 84 -4.86 13.67 12.37
C THR A 84 -3.73 14.00 13.34
N GLY A 85 -2.58 14.46 12.87
CA GLY A 85 -1.36 14.61 13.68
C GLY A 85 -0.67 13.28 14.03
N LEU A 86 -1.13 12.15 13.47
CA LEU A 86 -0.58 10.82 13.75
C LEU A 86 0.30 10.32 12.61
N ASP A 87 1.29 9.50 12.96
CA ASP A 87 2.01 8.68 11.99
C ASP A 87 1.30 7.35 11.75
N SER A 88 1.58 6.72 10.60
CA SER A 88 1.00 5.42 10.26
C SER A 88 1.97 4.48 9.54
N VAL A 89 1.58 3.21 9.50
CA VAL A 89 2.22 2.15 8.71
C VAL A 89 1.20 1.63 7.71
N LEU A 90 1.44 1.85 6.43
CA LEU A 90 0.58 1.39 5.34
C LEU A 90 0.65 -0.12 5.17
N SER A 91 -0.41 -0.68 4.59
CA SER A 91 -0.50 -2.09 4.20
C SER A 91 -1.21 -2.21 2.84
N ARG A 92 -2.13 -3.14 2.66
CA ARG A 92 -2.81 -3.37 1.38
C ARG A 92 -3.57 -2.14 0.86
N HIS A 93 -3.63 -2.00 -0.46
CA HIS A 93 -4.62 -1.15 -1.11
C HIS A 93 -6.01 -1.75 -0.86
N LEU A 94 -6.98 -0.89 -0.56
CA LEU A 94 -8.35 -1.32 -0.24
C LEU A 94 -9.26 -1.15 -1.45
N ARG A 95 -9.31 0.06 -1.99
CA ARG A 95 -10.26 0.41 -3.04
C ARG A 95 -9.83 1.68 -3.75
N ARG A 96 -10.20 1.80 -5.02
CA ARG A 96 -10.23 3.07 -5.73
C ARG A 96 -11.68 3.46 -5.94
N ILE A 97 -12.10 4.59 -5.38
CA ILE A 97 -13.43 5.16 -5.63
C ILE A 97 -13.33 6.31 -6.63
N SER A 98 -14.44 6.61 -7.31
CA SER A 98 -14.49 7.74 -8.23
C SER A 98 -15.85 8.41 -8.24
N TYR A 99 -15.85 9.73 -8.10
CA TYR A 99 -17.05 10.56 -8.07
C TYR A 99 -16.74 11.94 -8.65
N THR A 100 -17.77 12.71 -8.96
CA THR A 100 -17.62 13.99 -9.65
C THR A 100 -17.69 15.15 -8.65
N VAL A 101 -16.68 16.03 -8.66
CA VAL A 101 -16.58 17.20 -7.77
C VAL A 101 -16.69 18.51 -8.56
N PRO A 102 -17.24 19.59 -7.97
CA PRO A 102 -17.21 20.91 -8.58
C PRO A 102 -15.77 21.45 -8.64
N THR A 103 -15.45 22.19 -9.69
CA THR A 103 -14.18 22.92 -9.83
C THR A 103 -14.36 24.41 -9.54
N SER A 104 -13.26 25.12 -9.27
CA SER A 104 -13.28 26.54 -8.89
C SER A 104 -13.80 27.47 -10.00
N ASP A 105 -13.73 27.04 -11.25
CA ASP A 105 -14.25 27.74 -12.44
C ASP A 105 -15.73 27.41 -12.75
N GLY A 106 -16.41 26.69 -11.85
CA GLY A 106 -17.82 26.32 -12.01
C GLY A 106 -18.06 25.09 -12.88
N GLY A 107 -17.00 24.41 -13.34
CA GLY A 107 -17.06 23.14 -14.04
C GLY A 107 -17.18 21.92 -13.11
N ARG A 108 -16.97 20.74 -13.69
CA ARG A 108 -16.93 19.46 -12.96
C ARG A 108 -15.67 18.70 -13.29
N ALA A 109 -15.06 18.10 -12.27
CA ALA A 109 -13.90 17.23 -12.41
C ALA A 109 -14.23 15.81 -11.92
N ARG A 110 -13.65 14.81 -12.57
CA ARG A 110 -13.69 13.43 -12.06
C ARG A 110 -12.61 13.27 -11.00
N LYS A 111 -13.01 12.98 -9.76
CA LYS A 111 -12.07 12.69 -8.67
C LYS A 111 -11.88 11.19 -8.53
N PHE A 112 -10.63 10.75 -8.42
CA PHE A 112 -10.24 9.38 -8.09
C PHE A 112 -9.54 9.36 -6.74
N VAL A 113 -9.98 8.51 -5.82
CA VAL A 113 -9.37 8.37 -4.49
C VAL A 113 -8.87 6.95 -4.30
N HIS A 114 -7.57 6.78 -4.05
CA HIS A 114 -6.98 5.49 -3.66
C HIS A 114 -6.94 5.36 -2.14
N TYR A 115 -7.59 4.34 -1.60
CA TYR A 115 -7.56 4.08 -0.16
C TYR A 115 -6.64 2.93 0.20
N PHE A 116 -5.91 3.08 1.30
CA PHE A 116 -5.04 2.06 1.90
C PHE A 116 -5.50 1.74 3.32
N ALA A 117 -5.27 0.50 3.76
CA ALA A 117 -5.32 0.20 5.19
C ALA A 117 -4.03 0.70 5.85
N ALA A 118 -4.15 1.44 6.94
CA ALA A 118 -3.00 2.01 7.63
C ALA A 118 -3.11 1.81 9.14
N ARG A 119 -2.09 1.22 9.77
CA ARG A 119 -2.05 1.08 11.22
C ARG A 119 -1.50 2.37 11.83
N ALA A 120 -2.24 2.98 12.74
CA ALA A 120 -1.74 4.14 13.48
C ALA A 120 -0.57 3.75 14.40
N ARG A 121 0.47 4.60 14.42
CA ARG A 121 1.50 4.57 15.45
C ARG A 121 0.97 5.23 16.73
N PRO A 122 1.59 4.95 17.91
CA PRO A 122 1.24 5.65 19.13
C PRO A 122 1.36 7.18 18.95
N GLY A 123 0.32 7.91 19.33
CA GLY A 123 0.24 9.35 19.20
C GLY A 123 -1.13 9.86 19.65
N GLU A 124 -1.30 11.18 19.62
CA GLU A 124 -2.55 11.84 19.97
C GLU A 124 -3.04 12.70 18.81
N PHE A 125 -4.37 12.79 18.69
CA PHE A 125 -4.99 13.63 17.67
C PHE A 125 -4.66 15.11 17.91
N VAL A 126 -4.31 15.82 16.83
CA VAL A 126 -4.11 17.27 16.86
C VAL A 126 -5.12 17.93 15.92
N ALA A 127 -6.08 18.65 16.49
CA ALA A 127 -7.05 19.41 15.72
C ALA A 127 -6.37 20.52 14.90
N ASN A 128 -6.89 20.75 13.70
CA ASN A 128 -6.38 21.73 12.74
C ASN A 128 -7.54 22.39 11.98
N GLU A 129 -7.23 23.20 10.97
CA GLU A 129 -8.24 23.94 10.19
C GLU A 129 -9.13 23.03 9.32
N GLU A 130 -8.62 21.87 8.92
CA GLU A 130 -9.34 20.93 8.06
C GLU A 130 -10.16 19.91 8.86
N VAL A 131 -9.63 19.48 10.01
CA VAL A 131 -10.25 18.49 10.91
C VAL A 131 -10.24 19.01 12.34
N ASP A 132 -11.41 19.28 12.89
CA ASP A 132 -11.58 19.76 14.27
C ASP A 132 -11.83 18.62 15.27
N ARG A 133 -12.28 17.45 14.80
CA ARG A 133 -12.57 16.28 15.65
C ARG A 133 -12.20 14.98 14.96
N MET A 134 -11.76 14.01 15.76
CA MET A 134 -11.53 12.64 15.36
C MET A 134 -12.02 11.68 16.44
N HIS A 135 -12.67 10.59 16.02
CA HIS A 135 -13.06 9.51 16.91
C HIS A 135 -12.52 8.17 16.42
N TRP A 136 -12.01 7.39 17.37
CA TRP A 136 -11.77 5.96 17.20
C TRP A 136 -13.08 5.22 17.50
N VAL A 137 -13.63 4.53 16.51
CA VAL A 137 -14.87 3.77 16.65
C VAL A 137 -14.74 2.39 16.01
N PRO A 138 -15.52 1.38 16.45
CA PRO A 138 -15.61 0.11 15.74
C PRO A 138 -16.07 0.31 14.29
N VAL A 139 -15.65 -0.58 13.39
CA VAL A 139 -15.99 -0.50 11.95
C VAL A 139 -17.51 -0.42 11.71
N THR A 140 -18.31 -1.15 12.51
CA THR A 140 -19.77 -1.12 12.42
C THR A 140 -20.35 0.25 12.74
N GLN A 141 -19.79 0.93 13.75
CA GLN A 141 -20.22 2.28 14.12
C GLN A 141 -19.72 3.32 13.12
N ALA A 142 -18.50 3.17 12.58
CA ALA A 142 -18.02 4.02 11.50
C ALA A 142 -18.97 4.00 10.29
N HIS A 143 -19.51 2.82 9.95
CA HIS A 143 -20.47 2.68 8.85
C HIS A 143 -21.77 3.48 9.08
N GLU A 144 -22.18 3.67 10.33
CA GLU A 144 -23.35 4.47 10.69
C GLU A 144 -23.06 5.98 10.68
N TRP A 145 -21.81 6.36 10.95
CA TRP A 145 -21.39 7.76 11.12
C TRP A 145 -20.93 8.42 9.82
N LEU A 146 -20.32 7.65 8.91
CA LEU A 146 -19.81 8.18 7.66
C LEU A 146 -20.93 8.76 6.81
N THR A 147 -20.76 10.03 6.41
CA THR A 147 -21.76 10.76 5.63
C THR A 147 -21.90 10.22 4.21
N TYR A 148 -20.82 9.67 3.64
CA TYR A 148 -20.77 9.22 2.25
C TYR A 148 -20.79 7.70 2.12
N THR A 149 -21.71 7.19 1.31
CA THR A 149 -21.84 5.75 1.01
C THR A 149 -20.60 5.17 0.33
N ASP A 150 -19.86 5.97 -0.42
CA ASP A 150 -18.60 5.54 -1.04
C ASP A 150 -17.54 5.17 0.01
N ASP A 151 -17.47 5.89 1.15
CA ASP A 151 -16.53 5.56 2.23
C ASP A 151 -16.93 4.24 2.93
N ASN A 152 -18.22 3.92 3.02
CA ASN A 152 -18.69 2.62 3.51
C ASN A 152 -18.19 1.46 2.62
N SER A 153 -18.13 1.65 1.30
CA SER A 153 -17.55 0.64 0.40
C SER A 153 -16.05 0.40 0.62
N VAL A 154 -15.34 1.39 1.18
CA VAL A 154 -13.93 1.26 1.56
C VAL A 154 -13.81 0.50 2.88
N LEU A 155 -14.65 0.81 3.88
CA LEU A 155 -14.75 0.03 5.12
C LEU A 155 -15.10 -1.44 4.85
N ASP A 156 -15.94 -1.70 3.85
CA ASP A 156 -16.28 -3.06 3.40
C ASP A 156 -15.07 -3.83 2.89
N SER A 157 -14.22 -3.18 2.11
CA SER A 157 -12.94 -3.76 1.68
C SER A 157 -12.00 -3.99 2.88
N PHE A 158 -11.97 -3.06 3.84
CA PHE A 158 -11.17 -3.22 5.05
C PHE A 158 -11.62 -4.43 5.91
N ARG A 159 -12.92 -4.63 6.12
CA ARG A 159 -13.44 -5.77 6.92
C ARG A 159 -13.37 -7.13 6.21
N SER A 160 -13.15 -7.15 4.89
CA SER A 160 -13.09 -8.41 4.12
C SER A 160 -11.91 -9.31 4.49
N LEU A 161 -10.87 -8.76 5.12
CA LEU A 161 -9.69 -9.46 5.60
C LEU A 161 -9.32 -8.96 7.00
N PRO A 162 -8.64 -9.77 7.83
CA PRO A 162 -8.04 -9.31 9.07
C PRO A 162 -7.16 -8.07 8.85
N PRO A 163 -7.09 -7.16 9.85
CA PRO A 163 -6.32 -5.93 9.73
C PRO A 163 -4.80 -6.18 9.77
N SER A 164 -4.36 -7.24 10.45
CA SER A 164 -2.95 -7.64 10.52
C SER A 164 -2.70 -8.78 9.53
N LEU A 165 -1.89 -8.50 8.52
CA LEU A 165 -1.45 -9.44 7.49
C LEU A 165 0.07 -9.40 7.44
N SER A 166 0.71 -10.53 7.13
CA SER A 166 2.14 -10.49 6.79
C SER A 166 2.30 -9.84 5.41
N THR A 167 3.30 -8.99 5.25
CA THR A 167 3.48 -8.21 4.03
C THR A 167 4.84 -8.49 3.41
N VAL A 168 4.88 -8.77 2.11
CA VAL A 168 6.13 -8.83 1.35
C VAL A 168 6.13 -7.73 0.31
N LEU A 169 7.07 -6.80 0.42
CA LEU A 169 7.36 -5.76 -0.57
C LEU A 169 8.34 -6.35 -1.59
N LEU A 170 7.83 -6.96 -2.65
CA LEU A 170 8.65 -7.59 -3.70
C LEU A 170 9.10 -6.53 -4.71
N VAL A 171 10.37 -6.17 -4.66
CA VAL A 171 10.99 -5.07 -5.41
C VAL A 171 11.77 -5.59 -6.60
N ARG A 172 11.53 -5.05 -7.80
CA ARG A 172 12.49 -5.22 -8.90
C ARG A 172 13.64 -4.24 -8.71
N HIS A 173 14.88 -4.73 -8.80
CA HIS A 173 16.05 -3.86 -8.71
C HIS A 173 15.96 -2.61 -9.61
N ALA A 174 16.60 -1.52 -9.16
CA ALA A 174 16.67 -0.26 -9.89
C ALA A 174 17.58 -0.35 -11.14
N ARG A 175 17.64 0.73 -11.92
CA ARG A 175 18.43 0.78 -13.17
C ARG A 175 19.92 0.56 -12.92
N ALA A 176 20.51 -0.37 -13.66
CA ALA A 176 21.91 -0.83 -13.50
C ALA A 176 22.72 -0.74 -14.82
N GLY A 177 22.40 0.23 -15.68
CA GLY A 177 22.99 0.29 -17.03
C GLY A 177 22.60 -0.90 -17.93
N LYS A 178 23.37 -1.12 -19.00
CA LYS A 178 23.22 -2.24 -19.94
C LYS A 178 24.27 -3.31 -19.64
N ARG A 179 23.88 -4.57 -19.77
CA ARG A 179 24.79 -5.71 -19.59
C ARG A 179 25.93 -5.73 -20.62
N ALA A 180 25.66 -5.33 -21.86
CA ALA A 180 26.67 -5.33 -22.93
C ALA A 180 27.81 -4.33 -22.70
N ASP A 181 27.58 -3.32 -21.86
CA ASP A 181 28.55 -2.25 -21.59
C ASP A 181 29.36 -2.52 -20.32
N PHE A 182 29.25 -3.72 -19.72
CA PHE A 182 29.92 -4.11 -18.48
C PHE A 182 30.83 -5.31 -18.73
N GLU A 183 32.13 -5.14 -18.49
CA GLU A 183 33.16 -6.09 -18.91
C GLU A 183 33.39 -7.25 -17.91
N GLU A 184 32.97 -7.06 -16.66
CA GLU A 184 33.13 -8.05 -15.58
C GLU A 184 31.92 -9.01 -15.48
N ASP A 185 31.92 -9.86 -14.45
CA ASP A 185 30.77 -10.71 -14.14
C ASP A 185 29.50 -9.86 -13.91
N ASP A 186 28.44 -10.11 -14.69
CA ASP A 186 27.15 -9.39 -14.58
C ASP A 186 26.57 -9.43 -13.16
N SER A 187 26.94 -10.41 -12.32
CA SER A 187 26.55 -10.46 -10.92
C SER A 187 27.01 -9.24 -10.10
N LEU A 188 28.14 -8.63 -10.50
CA LEU A 188 28.78 -7.48 -9.87
C LEU A 188 28.30 -6.13 -10.42
N ARG A 189 27.49 -6.13 -11.49
CA ARG A 189 27.08 -4.88 -12.15
C ARG A 189 26.27 -3.98 -11.20
N PRO A 190 26.72 -2.74 -10.94
CA PRO A 190 26.10 -1.85 -9.96
C PRO A 190 24.92 -1.06 -10.54
N LEU A 191 24.23 -0.33 -9.66
CA LEU A 191 23.28 0.69 -10.06
C LEU A 191 23.96 1.79 -10.90
N SER A 192 23.23 2.25 -11.92
CA SER A 192 23.55 3.46 -12.68
C SER A 192 23.16 4.72 -11.92
N GLY A 193 23.56 5.92 -12.37
CA GLY A 193 23.14 7.18 -11.74
C GLY A 193 21.62 7.33 -11.61
N GLN A 194 20.87 6.98 -12.66
CA GLN A 194 19.40 6.90 -12.61
C GLN A 194 18.87 5.82 -11.65
N GLY A 195 19.64 4.76 -11.44
CA GLY A 195 19.30 3.71 -10.47
C GLY A 195 19.42 4.18 -9.03
N TRP A 196 20.41 5.02 -8.72
CA TRP A 196 20.54 5.64 -7.41
C TRP A 196 19.37 6.59 -7.11
N VAL A 197 18.92 7.39 -8.09
CA VAL A 197 17.69 8.21 -7.93
C VAL A 197 16.48 7.33 -7.64
N GLN A 198 16.31 6.23 -8.38
CA GLN A 198 15.22 5.27 -8.13
C GLN A 198 15.33 4.60 -6.76
N GLN A 199 16.55 4.32 -6.27
CA GLN A 199 16.75 3.72 -4.95
C GLN A 199 16.32 4.67 -3.83
N HIS A 200 16.61 5.98 -3.92
CA HIS A 200 16.15 6.96 -2.92
C HIS A 200 14.62 7.05 -2.90
N ALA A 201 14.00 7.13 -4.08
CA ALA A 201 12.54 7.09 -4.21
C ALA A 201 11.93 5.79 -3.66
N LEU A 202 12.58 4.65 -3.87
CA LEU A 202 12.18 3.36 -3.29
C LEU A 202 12.28 3.36 -1.77
N HIS A 203 13.37 3.89 -1.21
CA HIS A 203 13.54 3.99 0.24
C HIS A 203 12.35 4.70 0.88
N SER A 204 12.04 5.92 0.41
CA SER A 204 10.91 6.71 0.88
C SER A 204 9.59 5.94 0.80
N LEU A 205 9.30 5.31 -0.35
CA LEU A 205 8.08 4.51 -0.52
C LEU A 205 8.02 3.29 0.40
N LEU A 206 9.12 2.54 0.52
CA LEU A 206 9.17 1.29 1.28
C LEU A 206 9.02 1.55 2.78
N SER A 207 9.61 2.63 3.31
CA SER A 207 9.52 2.98 4.73
C SER A 207 8.08 3.28 5.18
N LEU A 208 7.19 3.70 4.28
CA LEU A 208 5.75 3.86 4.57
C LEU A 208 5.06 2.56 5.00
N PHE A 209 5.58 1.41 4.60
CA PHE A 209 5.02 0.09 4.92
C PHE A 209 5.65 -0.54 6.17
N GLY A 210 6.59 0.16 6.83
CA GLY A 210 7.21 -0.28 8.07
C GLY A 210 7.92 -1.64 7.95
N PRO A 211 8.91 -1.78 7.04
CA PRO A 211 9.65 -3.02 6.90
C PRO A 211 10.43 -3.35 8.17
N GLU A 212 10.59 -4.64 8.44
CA GLU A 212 11.33 -5.17 9.59
C GLU A 212 12.53 -6.03 9.14
N ARG A 213 12.48 -6.55 7.91
CA ARG A 213 13.53 -7.39 7.32
C ARG A 213 13.78 -7.05 5.87
N VAL A 214 15.03 -7.25 5.43
CA VAL A 214 15.46 -6.97 4.05
C VAL A 214 16.16 -8.17 3.47
N HIS A 215 15.66 -8.64 2.34
CA HIS A 215 16.18 -9.77 1.58
C HIS A 215 16.53 -9.34 0.16
N SER A 216 17.49 -10.02 -0.46
CA SER A 216 17.88 -9.72 -1.84
C SER A 216 18.42 -10.96 -2.56
N ALA A 217 18.10 -11.09 -3.84
CA ALA A 217 18.89 -11.93 -4.73
C ALA A 217 20.36 -11.48 -4.72
N PRO A 218 21.34 -12.41 -4.77
CA PRO A 218 22.78 -12.11 -4.61
C PRO A 218 23.37 -11.45 -5.87
N ARG A 219 22.91 -10.24 -6.19
CA ARG A 219 23.36 -9.40 -7.29
C ARG A 219 23.59 -8.02 -6.74
N VAL A 220 24.73 -7.40 -7.05
CA VAL A 220 25.11 -6.07 -6.51
C VAL A 220 24.01 -5.04 -6.73
N ARG A 221 23.43 -4.98 -7.93
CA ARG A 221 22.26 -4.11 -8.22
C ARG A 221 21.03 -4.37 -7.35
N CYS A 222 20.75 -5.61 -6.96
CA CYS A 222 19.60 -5.94 -6.12
C CYS A 222 19.89 -5.51 -4.69
N GLU A 223 21.06 -5.85 -4.15
CA GLU A 223 21.49 -5.48 -2.80
C GLU A 223 21.54 -3.95 -2.64
N GLN A 224 22.17 -3.24 -3.59
CA GLN A 224 22.22 -1.78 -3.62
C GLN A 224 20.84 -1.13 -3.69
N THR A 225 19.85 -1.76 -4.34
CA THR A 225 18.49 -1.19 -4.45
C THR A 225 17.79 -1.08 -3.10
N VAL A 226 18.10 -1.98 -2.15
CA VAL A 226 17.42 -2.05 -0.85
C VAL A 226 18.36 -1.77 0.33
N ALA A 227 19.63 -1.45 0.05
CA ALA A 227 20.65 -1.24 1.07
C ALA A 227 20.28 -0.14 2.08
N SER A 228 19.71 0.98 1.63
CA SER A 228 19.33 2.09 2.51
C SER A 228 18.23 1.69 3.50
N VAL A 229 17.30 0.83 3.10
CA VAL A 229 16.25 0.32 4.00
C VAL A 229 16.87 -0.57 5.07
N ALA A 230 17.83 -1.43 4.70
CA ALA A 230 18.55 -2.25 5.67
C ALA A 230 19.37 -1.39 6.65
N GLU A 231 20.01 -0.33 6.15
CA GLU A 231 20.77 0.62 6.97
C GLU A 231 19.87 1.38 7.95
N GLU A 232 18.71 1.87 7.52
CA GLU A 232 17.71 2.53 8.40
C GLU A 232 17.25 1.61 9.52
N LEU A 233 17.06 0.33 9.22
CA LEU A 233 16.65 -0.69 10.21
C LEU A 233 17.79 -1.16 11.12
N GLY A 234 19.05 -0.84 10.80
CA GLY A 234 20.23 -1.41 11.48
C GLY A 234 20.42 -2.91 11.21
N GLU A 235 19.84 -3.42 10.11
CA GLU A 235 19.84 -4.83 9.73
C GLU A 235 20.79 -5.09 8.54
N ARG A 236 21.06 -6.38 8.28
CA ARG A 236 21.78 -6.80 7.08
C ARG A 236 20.82 -7.27 6.00
N VAL A 237 21.20 -7.04 4.74
CA VAL A 237 20.49 -7.64 3.61
C VAL A 237 20.74 -9.16 3.61
N GLU A 238 19.68 -9.94 3.84
CA GLU A 238 19.73 -11.40 3.79
C GLU A 238 19.79 -11.89 2.33
N SER A 239 20.73 -12.79 2.05
CA SER A 239 20.96 -13.29 0.69
C SER A 239 19.98 -14.39 0.32
N GLU A 240 19.34 -14.27 -0.85
CA GLU A 240 18.33 -15.20 -1.36
C GLU A 240 18.69 -15.79 -2.74
N PRO A 241 19.60 -16.78 -2.81
CA PRO A 241 20.01 -17.38 -4.08
C PRO A 241 18.86 -17.99 -4.89
N ALA A 242 17.82 -18.51 -4.24
CA ALA A 242 16.63 -19.09 -4.89
C ALA A 242 15.79 -18.04 -5.65
N LEU A 243 16.02 -16.74 -5.39
CA LEU A 243 15.32 -15.63 -6.02
C LEU A 243 16.18 -14.89 -7.06
N SER A 244 17.34 -15.43 -7.45
CA SER A 244 18.09 -14.98 -8.63
C SER A 244 17.53 -15.60 -9.91
N GLU A 245 17.71 -14.94 -11.06
CA GLU A 245 17.18 -15.44 -12.34
C GLU A 245 17.71 -16.83 -12.71
N GLU A 246 18.97 -17.12 -12.44
CA GLU A 246 19.63 -18.37 -12.81
C GLU A 246 19.10 -19.53 -11.98
N THR A 247 19.04 -19.37 -10.65
CA THR A 247 18.55 -20.42 -9.75
C THR A 247 17.04 -20.60 -9.93
N TYR A 248 16.28 -19.51 -10.02
CA TYR A 248 14.84 -19.56 -10.20
C TYR A 248 14.45 -20.25 -11.50
N ARG A 249 15.17 -19.99 -12.60
CA ARG A 249 14.91 -20.68 -13.88
C ARG A 249 15.13 -22.19 -13.77
N ALA A 250 16.09 -22.62 -12.95
CA ALA A 250 16.37 -24.05 -12.73
C ALA A 250 15.32 -24.71 -11.83
N ASP A 251 14.82 -24.01 -10.80
CA ASP A 251 13.79 -24.50 -9.89
C ASP A 251 12.84 -23.38 -9.42
N PRO A 252 11.78 -23.08 -10.20
CA PRO A 252 10.79 -22.05 -9.83
C PRO A 252 10.03 -22.37 -8.55
N GLU A 253 9.87 -23.66 -8.22
CA GLU A 253 9.15 -24.08 -7.02
C GLU A 253 9.97 -23.80 -5.77
N ALA A 254 11.29 -24.01 -5.79
CA ALA A 254 12.17 -23.60 -4.69
C ALA A 254 12.10 -22.08 -4.44
N GLY A 255 12.04 -21.26 -5.49
CA GLY A 255 11.85 -19.82 -5.38
C GLY A 255 10.51 -19.45 -4.74
N ARG A 256 9.42 -20.09 -5.19
CA ARG A 256 8.08 -19.93 -4.60
C ARG A 256 8.04 -20.28 -3.12
N GLN A 257 8.60 -21.44 -2.76
CA GLN A 257 8.69 -21.91 -1.37
C GLN A 257 9.56 -21.00 -0.51
N ARG A 258 10.61 -20.38 -1.08
CA ARG A 258 11.41 -19.41 -0.33
C ARG A 258 10.63 -18.14 -0.03
N LEU A 259 9.91 -17.57 -1.01
CA LEU A 259 9.09 -16.38 -0.76
C LEU A 259 8.00 -16.66 0.29
N LEU A 260 7.35 -17.82 0.24
CA LEU A 260 6.35 -18.21 1.25
C LEU A 260 6.96 -18.39 2.64
N ARG A 261 8.20 -18.89 2.74
CA ARG A 261 8.91 -18.93 4.04
C ARG A 261 9.19 -17.53 4.58
N ILE A 262 9.59 -16.58 3.73
CA ILE A 262 9.76 -15.19 4.13
C ILE A 262 8.42 -14.62 4.64
N ALA A 263 7.33 -14.82 3.88
CA ALA A 263 5.98 -14.39 4.27
C ALA A 263 5.43 -15.08 5.53
N SER A 264 5.97 -16.24 5.92
CA SER A 264 5.51 -16.98 7.11
C SER A 264 6.05 -16.42 8.43
N ALA A 265 7.01 -15.49 8.38
CA ALA A 265 7.57 -14.88 9.58
C ALA A 265 6.57 -13.99 10.34
N GLY A 266 5.51 -13.52 9.69
CA GLY A 266 4.50 -12.63 10.31
C GLY A 266 4.91 -11.14 10.30
N GLU A 267 6.09 -10.83 9.79
CA GLU A 267 6.68 -9.49 9.70
C GLU A 267 6.43 -8.86 8.31
N THR A 268 6.71 -7.56 8.18
CA THR A 268 6.86 -6.90 6.86
C THR A 268 8.28 -7.09 6.32
N ALA A 269 8.43 -7.75 5.18
CA ALA A 269 9.74 -7.99 4.56
C ALA A 269 9.89 -7.28 3.21
N VAL A 270 11.02 -6.62 2.98
CA VAL A 270 11.44 -6.19 1.64
C VAL A 270 12.21 -7.33 0.97
N VAL A 271 11.87 -7.64 -0.28
CA VAL A 271 12.56 -8.68 -1.06
C VAL A 271 12.95 -8.10 -2.42
N CYS A 272 14.24 -7.86 -2.67
CA CYS A 272 14.72 -7.43 -3.98
C CYS A 272 15.02 -8.62 -4.90
N SER A 273 14.47 -8.59 -6.11
CA SER A 273 14.71 -9.61 -7.14
C SER A 273 14.77 -8.98 -8.54
N GLN A 274 14.62 -9.81 -9.57
CA GLN A 274 14.93 -9.51 -10.96
C GLN A 274 13.70 -9.72 -11.87
N GLY A 275 13.75 -9.13 -13.06
CA GLY A 275 12.63 -9.16 -14.01
C GLY A 275 12.32 -10.54 -14.58
N GLY A 276 13.29 -11.46 -14.62
CA GLY A 276 13.07 -12.85 -15.03
C GLY A 276 12.46 -13.74 -13.94
N VAL A 277 12.25 -13.21 -12.72
CA VAL A 277 11.70 -13.96 -11.57
C VAL A 277 10.30 -13.46 -11.22
N ILE A 278 10.17 -12.15 -11.00
CA ILE A 278 9.00 -11.52 -10.39
C ILE A 278 7.68 -11.87 -11.11
N PRO A 279 7.55 -11.75 -12.45
CA PRO A 279 6.27 -12.01 -13.12
C PRO A 279 5.77 -13.45 -12.95
N ASP A 280 6.66 -14.44 -13.12
CA ASP A 280 6.30 -15.85 -13.00
C ASP A 280 6.01 -16.23 -11.53
N LEU A 281 6.82 -15.73 -10.59
CA LEU A 281 6.63 -15.96 -9.15
C LEU A 281 5.27 -15.46 -8.67
N ILE A 282 4.93 -14.20 -8.98
CA ILE A 282 3.64 -13.61 -8.61
C ILE A 282 2.49 -14.34 -9.31
N GLY A 283 2.63 -14.63 -10.62
CA GLY A 283 1.60 -15.35 -11.36
C GLY A 283 1.28 -16.73 -10.77
N ARG A 284 2.30 -17.47 -10.32
CA ARG A 284 2.12 -18.76 -9.63
C ARG A 284 1.41 -18.61 -8.29
N LEU A 285 1.80 -17.63 -7.48
CA LEU A 285 1.19 -17.38 -6.17
C LEU A 285 -0.28 -16.97 -6.32
N ALA A 286 -0.56 -16.01 -7.21
CA ALA A 286 -1.90 -15.53 -7.52
C ALA A 286 -2.82 -16.67 -7.99
N LYS A 287 -2.34 -17.47 -8.95
CA LYS A 287 -3.07 -18.65 -9.44
C LYS A 287 -3.36 -19.65 -8.33
N SER A 288 -2.39 -19.93 -7.45
CA SER A 288 -2.59 -20.88 -6.34
C SER A 288 -3.57 -20.37 -5.28
N ALA A 289 -3.65 -19.05 -5.10
CA ALA A 289 -4.52 -18.41 -4.12
C ALA A 289 -5.93 -18.07 -4.65
N GLY A 290 -6.12 -18.12 -5.96
CA GLY A 290 -7.34 -17.67 -6.63
C GLY A 290 -7.48 -16.15 -6.71
N VAL A 291 -6.36 -15.42 -6.70
CA VAL A 291 -6.32 -13.96 -6.84
C VAL A 291 -6.14 -13.60 -8.32
N ASP A 292 -7.04 -12.77 -8.85
CA ASP A 292 -6.92 -12.26 -10.22
C ASP A 292 -6.12 -10.95 -10.23
N LEU A 293 -5.02 -10.94 -10.97
CA LEU A 293 -4.11 -9.79 -11.08
C LEU A 293 -4.13 -9.14 -12.47
N GLY A 294 -4.84 -9.73 -13.43
CA GLY A 294 -4.69 -9.35 -14.84
C GLY A 294 -3.23 -9.45 -15.31
N GLU A 295 -2.71 -8.37 -15.89
CA GLU A 295 -1.34 -8.32 -16.40
C GLU A 295 -0.30 -8.11 -15.27
N VAL A 296 0.56 -9.10 -15.08
CA VAL A 296 1.66 -9.02 -14.10
C VAL A 296 2.82 -8.22 -14.67
N ASN A 297 2.90 -6.97 -14.24
CA ASN A 297 3.97 -6.03 -14.60
C ASN A 297 5.20 -6.18 -13.70
N SER A 298 6.35 -5.73 -14.17
CA SER A 298 7.59 -5.79 -13.39
C SER A 298 8.59 -4.75 -13.92
N ARG A 299 8.28 -3.45 -13.89
CA ARG A 299 9.22 -2.38 -14.31
C ARG A 299 10.40 -2.26 -13.33
N LYS A 300 11.56 -1.75 -13.77
CA LYS A 300 12.71 -1.58 -12.87
C LYS A 300 12.35 -0.57 -11.78
N ALA A 301 12.72 -0.85 -10.54
CA ALA A 301 12.27 -0.12 -9.35
C ALA A 301 10.76 -0.18 -9.08
N SER A 302 10.01 -1.11 -9.69
CA SER A 302 8.63 -1.35 -9.29
C SER A 302 8.56 -2.18 -8.01
N VAL A 303 7.45 -2.04 -7.29
CA VAL A 303 7.15 -2.78 -6.06
C VAL A 303 5.82 -3.50 -6.23
N TRP A 304 5.77 -4.76 -5.81
CA TRP A 304 4.52 -5.45 -5.51
C TRP A 304 4.36 -5.56 -4.00
N VAL A 305 3.24 -5.05 -3.48
CA VAL A 305 2.86 -5.21 -2.07
C VAL A 305 2.00 -6.45 -1.96
N LEU A 306 2.57 -7.54 -1.46
CA LEU A 306 1.91 -8.83 -1.34
C LEU A 306 1.44 -9.05 0.10
N SER A 307 0.15 -9.21 0.32
CA SER A 307 -0.42 -9.44 1.66
C SER A 307 -0.82 -10.90 1.84
N PHE A 308 -0.44 -11.47 2.98
CA PHE A 308 -0.64 -12.88 3.30
C PHE A 308 -1.45 -13.07 4.58
N LEU A 309 -2.40 -14.00 4.53
CA LEU A 309 -2.93 -14.62 5.74
C LEU A 309 -1.90 -15.60 6.31
N PRO A 310 -1.78 -15.69 7.64
CA PRO A 310 -0.96 -16.72 8.26
C PRO A 310 -1.44 -18.10 7.82
N GLY A 311 -0.49 -19.02 7.64
CA GLY A 311 -0.82 -20.36 7.21
C GLY A 311 -1.67 -21.09 8.25
N THR A 312 -2.61 -21.91 7.78
CA THR A 312 -3.30 -22.88 8.63
C THR A 312 -2.55 -24.20 8.56
N HIS A 313 -2.52 -24.98 9.64
CA HIS A 313 -1.96 -26.33 9.61
C HIS A 313 -2.81 -27.19 8.68
N GLU A 314 -2.34 -27.43 7.46
CA GLU A 314 -2.85 -28.53 6.66
C GLU A 314 -2.24 -29.83 7.21
N GLY A 315 -3.05 -30.85 7.44
CA GLY A 315 -2.67 -32.10 8.12
C GLY A 315 -1.68 -33.01 7.35
N ASN A 316 -0.87 -32.46 6.45
CA ASN A 316 0.03 -33.14 5.52
C ASN A 316 1.51 -33.08 5.93
N GLY A 317 1.85 -32.59 7.13
CA GLY A 317 3.21 -32.65 7.69
C GLY A 317 4.18 -31.58 7.17
N THR A 318 3.77 -30.78 6.19
CA THR A 318 4.39 -29.49 5.87
C THR A 318 3.81 -28.43 6.82
N GLY A 319 4.66 -27.56 7.38
CA GLY A 319 4.22 -26.50 8.28
C GLY A 319 3.17 -25.56 7.66
N PRO A 320 2.54 -24.68 8.46
CA PRO A 320 1.51 -23.76 7.97
C PRO A 320 2.06 -22.91 6.82
N THR A 321 1.39 -22.97 5.66
CA THR A 321 1.82 -22.21 4.47
C THR A 321 0.97 -20.94 4.34
N PRO A 322 1.58 -19.74 4.29
CA PRO A 322 0.82 -18.50 4.17
C PRO A 322 0.09 -18.43 2.82
N ARG A 323 -1.10 -17.82 2.83
CA ARG A 323 -1.93 -17.68 1.63
C ARG A 323 -1.96 -16.23 1.18
N LEU A 324 -1.59 -15.97 -0.07
CA LEU A 324 -1.72 -14.66 -0.70
C LEU A 324 -3.20 -14.25 -0.75
N VAL A 325 -3.53 -13.04 -0.33
CA VAL A 325 -4.92 -12.53 -0.34
C VAL A 325 -5.07 -11.18 -1.05
N ALA A 326 -3.98 -10.42 -1.20
CA ALA A 326 -3.95 -9.19 -1.98
C ALA A 326 -2.55 -9.01 -2.59
N ALA A 327 -2.48 -8.40 -3.77
CA ALA A 327 -1.23 -8.04 -4.42
C ALA A 327 -1.41 -6.74 -5.21
N ASP A 328 -0.73 -5.69 -4.78
CA ASP A 328 -0.88 -4.34 -5.33
C ASP A 328 0.41 -3.89 -6.02
N TYR A 329 0.30 -3.37 -7.25
CA TYR A 329 1.45 -3.00 -8.07
C TYR A 329 1.73 -1.50 -8.08
N PHE A 330 2.98 -1.14 -7.80
CA PHE A 330 3.52 0.21 -7.83
C PHE A 330 4.60 0.29 -8.92
N PRO A 331 4.32 0.92 -10.08
CA PRO A 331 5.16 0.81 -11.27
C PRO A 331 6.53 1.49 -11.17
N GLU A 332 6.62 2.64 -10.53
CA GLU A 332 7.86 3.37 -10.26
C GLU A 332 7.55 4.34 -9.10
N PRO A 333 8.37 4.40 -8.05
CA PRO A 333 8.17 5.38 -6.99
C PRO A 333 8.39 6.80 -7.54
N ALA A 334 7.68 7.76 -6.97
CA ALA A 334 7.86 9.17 -7.29
C ALA A 334 9.31 9.58 -6.97
N PRO A 335 9.99 10.34 -7.85
CA PRO A 335 11.19 11.05 -7.41
C PRO A 335 10.78 11.98 -6.26
N GLU A 336 11.55 12.01 -5.17
CA GLU A 336 11.33 12.96 -4.08
C GLU A 336 11.22 14.38 -4.66
N ALA A 337 10.22 15.15 -4.20
CA ALA A 337 10.14 16.56 -4.52
C ALA A 337 11.42 17.22 -3.98
N ALA A 338 12.20 17.83 -4.89
CA ALA A 338 13.50 18.43 -4.60
C ALA A 338 13.39 19.68 -3.70
#